data_AF-A0A317PBY1-F1
#
_entry.id   AF-A0A317PBY1-F1
#
_cell.length_a   1.000
_cell.length_b   1.000
_cell.length_c   1.000
_cell.angle_alpha   90.00
_cell.angle_beta   90.00
_cell.angle_gamma   90.00
#
_symmetry.space_group_name_H-M   'P 1'
#
loop_
_entity.id
_entity.type
_entity.pdbx_description
1 polymer ?
#
loop_
_entity_poly.entity_id
_entity_poly.type
_entity_poly.pdbx_seq_one_letter_code
_entity_poly.pdbx_strand_id
1 'polypeptide(L)'
;MRTDWIKRLWRQPLWRPLRDRPGSAAPETGTACSAIPRTIWIYWDSGWDQAPALSQDARVSWRVNNPGWTLRDIDLPEAERLLGPDWRRHDLPETMTPTALSNLVRLSLLQRFGGVWADATTFCVTPLSQWIDVHAAGGFFAFEKPGQDRALATWFLAAEPGNLIVERWLDASWEYWNGRDAQDEFHWVHRRFAILLEKDREFRDAWAMVNHISARHRLHLSPGHASLDEPPVAADREAVAKRIAPVCKLTNRRLPAPPGSLGQYLQQILKKPVGKR
;
A
#
# COMPACT_ATOMS: atom_id res chain seq x y z
N MET A 1 -5.42 -12.17 31.05
CA MET A 1 -6.76 -12.51 30.52
C MET A 1 -7.21 -11.52 29.42
N ARG A 2 -6.39 -11.27 28.38
CA ARG A 2 -6.63 -10.27 27.32
C ARG A 2 -6.17 -10.73 25.93
N THR A 3 -6.17 -12.04 25.66
CA THR A 3 -5.66 -12.63 24.40
C THR A 3 -6.65 -13.58 23.69
N ASP A 4 -7.84 -13.82 24.25
CA ASP A 4 -8.78 -14.82 23.70
C ASP A 4 -9.82 -14.28 22.69
N TRP A 5 -10.01 -12.96 22.56
CA TRP A 5 -10.98 -12.41 21.60
C TRP A 5 -10.40 -12.30 20.17
N ILE A 6 -9.08 -12.20 20.02
CA ILE A 6 -8.37 -12.22 18.72
C ILE A 6 -8.66 -13.55 18.01
N LYS A 7 -8.63 -14.68 18.72
CA LYS A 7 -8.99 -15.98 18.14
C LYS A 7 -10.48 -16.09 17.75
N ARG A 8 -11.35 -15.27 18.34
CA ARG A 8 -12.81 -15.33 18.14
C ARG A 8 -13.26 -14.60 16.87
N LEU A 9 -12.58 -13.51 16.50
CA LEU A 9 -12.83 -12.78 15.24
C LEU A 9 -12.39 -13.56 13.98
N TRP A 10 -11.41 -14.46 14.11
CA TRP A 10 -10.80 -15.14 12.96
C TRP A 10 -11.16 -16.65 12.83
N ARG A 11 -12.02 -17.20 13.71
CA ARG A 11 -12.44 -18.62 13.68
C ARG A 11 -13.84 -18.88 13.11
N GLN A 12 -14.58 -17.85 12.72
CA GLN A 12 -15.88 -18.00 12.05
C GLN A 12 -15.68 -17.66 10.57
N PRO A 13 -16.04 -18.53 9.62
CA PRO A 13 -16.10 -18.15 8.21
C PRO A 13 -17.29 -17.18 8.07
N LEU A 14 -17.04 -15.89 8.27
CA LEU A 14 -18.01 -14.82 7.93
C LEU A 14 -18.05 -14.54 6.42
N TRP A 15 -17.47 -15.44 5.62
CA TRP A 15 -17.70 -15.53 4.19
C TRP A 15 -18.60 -16.74 3.90
N ARG A 16 -19.84 -16.47 3.50
CA ARG A 16 -20.62 -17.40 2.67
C ARG A 16 -20.47 -16.92 1.23
N PRO A 17 -20.10 -17.78 0.26
CA PRO A 17 -20.18 -17.41 -1.15
C PRO A 17 -21.60 -16.93 -1.45
N LEU A 18 -21.73 -15.74 -2.03
CA LEU A 18 -22.98 -15.33 -2.68
C LEU A 18 -23.30 -16.41 -3.73
N ARG A 19 -24.40 -17.12 -3.56
CA ARG A 19 -24.94 -18.02 -4.60
C ARG A 19 -25.37 -17.17 -5.78
N ASP A 20 -25.06 -17.65 -6.98
CA ASP A 20 -25.50 -17.11 -8.25
C ASP A 20 -27.00 -16.78 -8.20
N ARG A 21 -27.34 -15.51 -8.41
CA ARG A 21 -28.69 -15.11 -8.80
C ARG A 21 -28.71 -14.90 -10.30
N PRO A 22 -29.60 -15.56 -11.06
CA PRO A 22 -29.77 -15.25 -12.46
C PRO A 22 -30.63 -13.98 -12.62
N GLY A 23 -30.11 -13.05 -13.42
CA GLY A 23 -30.87 -12.09 -14.22
C GLY A 23 -31.65 -10.99 -13.48
N SER A 24 -31.12 -9.77 -13.48
CA SER A 24 -31.97 -8.59 -13.65
C SER A 24 -31.22 -7.52 -14.43
N ALA A 25 -31.88 -6.98 -15.46
CA ALA A 25 -31.37 -6.02 -16.42
C ALA A 25 -30.71 -4.79 -15.78
N ALA A 26 -29.66 -4.29 -16.44
CA ALA A 26 -28.91 -3.10 -16.04
C ALA A 26 -29.74 -1.82 -16.29
N PRO A 27 -29.69 -0.83 -15.38
CA PRO A 27 -30.00 0.53 -15.76
C PRO A 27 -28.77 1.14 -16.45
N GLU A 28 -28.99 1.67 -17.65
CA GLU A 28 -28.02 2.55 -18.32
C GLU A 28 -27.95 3.88 -17.58
N THR A 29 -26.84 4.13 -16.91
CA THR A 29 -26.47 5.46 -16.41
C THR A 29 -24.98 5.66 -16.66
N GLY A 30 -24.65 6.73 -17.41
CA GLY A 30 -23.33 7.03 -17.93
C GLY A 30 -22.20 6.82 -16.92
N THR A 31 -21.28 5.93 -17.26
CA THR A 31 -20.07 5.65 -16.50
C THR A 31 -19.13 6.84 -16.61
N ALA A 32 -19.06 7.67 -15.58
CA ALA A 32 -17.82 8.40 -15.35
C ALA A 32 -16.73 7.33 -15.15
N CYS A 33 -15.80 7.21 -16.10
CA CYS A 33 -14.61 6.39 -15.89
C CYS A 33 -13.88 6.96 -14.67
N SER A 34 -14.02 6.27 -13.54
CA SER A 34 -13.20 6.50 -12.36
C SER A 34 -11.74 6.39 -12.80
N ALA A 35 -11.03 7.52 -12.80
CA ALA A 35 -9.65 7.58 -13.24
C ALA A 35 -8.80 7.98 -12.06
N ILE A 36 -8.20 6.98 -11.41
CA ILE A 36 -7.13 7.19 -10.43
C ILE A 36 -6.18 8.26 -11.01
N PRO A 37 -6.02 9.42 -10.33
CA PRO A 37 -5.13 10.46 -10.81
C PRO A 37 -3.75 9.91 -11.14
N ARG A 38 -3.16 10.33 -12.27
CA ARG A 38 -1.87 9.80 -12.76
C ARG A 38 -0.66 10.34 -12.00
N THR A 39 -0.74 10.32 -10.68
CA THR A 39 0.30 10.73 -9.73
C THR A 39 0.70 9.53 -8.88
N ILE A 40 2.00 9.31 -8.73
CA ILE A 40 2.58 8.30 -7.83
C ILE A 40 3.26 9.06 -6.70
N TRP A 41 2.80 8.84 -5.47
CA TRP A 41 3.41 9.36 -4.24
C TRP A 41 4.40 8.35 -3.70
N ILE A 42 5.65 8.80 -3.51
CA ILE A 42 6.69 8.05 -2.81
C ILE A 42 7.35 8.98 -1.80
N TYR A 43 7.46 8.53 -0.55
CA TYR A 43 7.76 9.40 0.58
C TYR A 43 8.99 8.93 1.35
N TRP A 44 9.88 9.85 1.67
CA TRP A 44 10.97 9.65 2.63
C TRP A 44 11.06 10.89 3.54
N ASP A 45 10.72 10.73 4.81
CA ASP A 45 10.52 11.83 5.78
C ASP A 45 11.68 12.82 5.86
N SER A 46 12.91 12.29 5.82
CA SER A 46 14.15 13.04 6.02
C SER A 46 14.79 13.53 4.71
N GLY A 47 14.10 13.44 3.58
CA GLY A 47 14.62 13.82 2.27
C GLY A 47 15.30 12.69 1.49
N TRP A 48 15.14 12.69 0.17
CA TRP A 48 15.55 11.58 -0.70
C TRP A 48 17.05 11.38 -0.85
N ASP A 49 17.86 12.41 -0.62
CA ASP A 49 19.32 12.31 -0.64
C ASP A 49 19.84 11.40 0.49
N GLN A 50 19.09 11.34 1.61
CA GLN A 50 19.38 10.49 2.77
C GLN A 50 18.67 9.14 2.71
N ALA A 51 17.86 8.89 1.68
CA ALA A 51 17.16 7.63 1.55
C ALA A 51 18.17 6.49 1.29
N PRO A 52 18.00 5.31 1.91
CA PRO A 52 18.89 4.18 1.67
C PRO A 52 18.91 3.75 0.20
N ALA A 53 20.02 3.18 -0.27
CA ALA A 53 20.21 2.78 -1.66
C ALA A 53 19.07 1.93 -2.25
N LEU A 54 18.49 1.01 -1.46
CA LEU A 54 17.31 0.24 -1.89
C LEU A 54 16.12 1.12 -2.21
N SER A 55 15.85 2.12 -1.36
CA SER A 55 14.75 3.05 -1.57
C SER A 55 14.99 3.90 -2.81
N GLN A 56 16.25 4.33 -3.04
CA GLN A 56 16.60 5.07 -4.25
C GLN A 56 16.40 4.22 -5.51
N ASP A 57 16.83 2.96 -5.51
CA ASP A 57 16.61 2.03 -6.62
C ASP A 57 15.11 1.70 -6.84
N ALA A 58 14.35 1.57 -5.75
CA ALA A 58 12.90 1.41 -5.77
C ALA A 58 12.21 2.61 -6.44
N ARG A 59 12.58 3.83 -6.06
CA ARG A 59 12.14 5.08 -6.70
C ARG A 59 12.45 5.10 -8.20
N VAL A 60 13.67 4.71 -8.58
CA VAL A 60 14.06 4.61 -10.00
C VAL A 60 13.14 3.63 -10.74
N SER A 61 12.83 2.48 -10.15
CA SER A 61 11.94 1.49 -10.78
C SER A 61 10.54 2.05 -11.07
N TRP A 62 9.98 2.88 -10.18
CA TRP A 62 8.70 3.54 -10.42
C TRP A 62 8.80 4.57 -11.54
N ARG A 63 9.87 5.38 -11.55
CA ARG A 63 10.10 6.43 -12.56
C ARG A 63 10.23 5.86 -13.97
N VAL A 64 11.09 4.86 -14.16
CA VAL A 64 11.41 4.33 -15.51
C VAL A 64 10.29 3.48 -16.11
N ASN A 65 9.45 2.87 -15.28
CA ASN A 65 8.39 1.97 -15.73
C ASN A 65 7.03 2.66 -15.89
N ASN A 66 6.90 3.92 -15.48
CA ASN A 66 5.65 4.67 -15.57
C ASN A 66 5.86 6.05 -16.21
N PRO A 67 6.38 6.12 -17.46
CA PRO A 67 6.68 7.41 -18.11
C PRO A 67 5.44 8.28 -18.36
N GLY A 68 4.24 7.70 -18.39
CA GLY A 68 2.96 8.42 -18.47
C GLY A 68 2.38 8.87 -17.12
N TRP A 69 3.11 8.70 -16.02
CA TRP A 69 2.69 9.09 -14.68
C TRP A 69 3.65 10.12 -14.09
N THR A 70 3.09 11.02 -13.26
CA THR A 70 3.89 11.97 -12.49
C THR A 70 4.36 11.29 -11.20
N LEU A 71 5.65 10.97 -11.09
CA LEU A 71 6.23 10.52 -9.81
C LEU A 71 6.54 11.75 -8.94
N ARG A 72 5.95 11.80 -7.74
CA ARG A 72 6.19 12.77 -6.68
C ARG A 72 6.97 12.11 -5.55
N ASP A 73 8.29 12.26 -5.60
CA ASP A 73 9.22 11.86 -4.56
C ASP A 73 9.40 12.98 -3.54
N ILE A 74 8.64 12.90 -2.45
CA ILE A 74 8.48 13.99 -1.47
C ILE A 74 9.03 13.60 -0.10
N ASP A 75 9.32 14.62 0.70
CA ASP A 75 9.65 14.51 2.11
C ASP A 75 8.54 15.11 2.98
N LEU A 76 8.78 15.22 4.30
CA LEU A 76 7.78 15.78 5.20
C LEU A 76 7.48 17.26 4.91
N PRO A 77 8.46 18.18 4.81
CA PRO A 77 8.17 19.58 4.49
C PRO A 77 7.34 19.76 3.21
N GLU A 78 7.64 19.02 2.14
CA GLU A 78 6.87 19.10 0.89
C GLU A 78 5.46 18.51 1.06
N ALA A 79 5.31 17.40 1.79
CA ALA A 79 3.99 16.84 2.11
C ALA A 79 3.13 17.83 2.88
N GLU A 80 3.67 18.49 3.90
CA GLU A 80 2.96 19.51 4.70
C GLU A 80 2.58 20.72 3.86
N ARG A 81 3.49 21.18 2.99
CA ARG A 81 3.22 22.29 2.07
C ARG A 81 2.07 21.98 1.11
N LEU A 82 2.01 20.75 0.58
CA LEU A 82 0.94 20.30 -0.31
C LEU A 82 -0.39 20.15 0.45
N LEU A 83 -0.35 19.60 1.66
CA LEU A 83 -1.53 19.36 2.48
C LEU A 83 -2.05 20.63 3.19
N GLY A 84 -1.26 21.71 3.22
CA GLY A 84 -1.65 23.00 3.80
C GLY A 84 -1.58 23.01 5.33
N PRO A 85 -1.70 24.19 5.96
CA PRO A 85 -1.44 24.37 7.40
C PRO A 85 -2.37 23.54 8.30
N ASP A 86 -3.60 23.28 7.88
CA ASP A 86 -4.62 22.62 8.71
C ASP A 86 -4.66 21.09 8.54
N TRP A 87 -3.69 20.50 7.84
CA TRP A 87 -3.69 19.05 7.60
C TRP A 87 -3.56 18.24 8.88
N ARG A 88 -2.85 18.78 9.89
CA ARG A 88 -2.80 18.22 11.23
C ARG A 88 -4.06 18.63 11.98
N ARG A 89 -4.90 17.65 12.34
CA ARG A 89 -6.14 17.91 13.07
C ARG A 89 -5.92 18.22 14.55
N HIS A 90 -4.78 17.80 15.09
CA HIS A 90 -4.30 18.09 16.42
C HIS A 90 -2.80 17.82 16.48
N ASP A 91 -2.17 18.20 17.59
CA ASP A 91 -0.75 17.91 17.83
C ASP A 91 -0.49 16.40 17.83
N LEU A 92 0.66 16.02 17.29
CA LEU A 92 1.13 14.65 17.25
C LEU A 92 2.22 14.47 18.31
N PRO A 93 2.25 13.34 19.02
CA PRO A 93 3.25 13.13 20.07
C PRO A 93 4.66 13.04 19.48
N GLU A 94 5.64 13.55 20.22
CA GLU A 94 7.07 13.47 19.84
C GLU A 94 7.55 12.02 19.69
N THR A 95 6.90 11.07 20.37
CA THR A 95 7.22 9.63 20.27
C THR A 95 6.71 8.98 18.98
N MET A 96 5.95 9.71 18.15
CA MET A 96 5.42 9.18 16.90
C MET A 96 6.55 8.71 15.99
N THR A 97 6.49 7.44 15.61
CA THR A 97 7.49 6.87 14.69
C THR A 97 7.32 7.42 13.26
N PRO A 98 8.39 7.50 12.46
CA PRO A 98 8.30 7.87 11.05
C PRO A 98 7.32 6.99 10.25
N THR A 99 7.20 5.71 10.60
CA THR A 99 6.23 4.79 9.98
C THR A 99 4.79 5.18 10.31
N ALA A 100 4.51 5.59 11.54
CA ALA A 100 3.18 6.07 11.93
C ALA A 100 2.82 7.38 11.22
N LEU A 101 3.75 8.34 11.19
CA LEU A 101 3.58 9.60 10.47
C LEU A 101 3.33 9.36 8.98
N SER A 102 4.09 8.46 8.35
CA SER A 102 3.92 8.08 6.95
C SER A 102 2.53 7.53 6.65
N ASN A 103 1.88 6.83 7.59
CA ASN A 103 0.48 6.39 7.41
C ASN A 103 -0.49 7.58 7.33
N LEU A 104 -0.32 8.61 8.17
CA LEU A 104 -1.15 9.81 8.13
C LEU A 104 -0.90 10.62 6.85
N VAL A 105 0.37 10.80 6.46
CA VAL A 105 0.74 11.48 5.21
C VAL A 105 0.14 10.74 4.00
N ARG A 106 0.27 9.42 3.94
CA ARG A 106 -0.31 8.58 2.88
C ARG A 106 -1.80 8.82 2.72
N LEU A 107 -2.55 8.66 3.82
CA LEU A 107 -4.01 8.77 3.76
C LEU A 107 -4.46 10.20 3.46
N SER A 108 -3.75 11.21 3.98
CA SER A 108 -4.06 12.62 3.70
C SER A 108 -3.82 13.00 2.24
N LEU A 109 -2.72 12.55 1.64
CA LEU A 109 -2.43 12.80 0.22
C LEU A 109 -3.44 12.10 -0.69
N LEU A 110 -3.77 10.85 -0.40
CA LEU A 110 -4.77 10.11 -1.17
C LEU A 110 -6.17 10.69 -1.01
N GLN A 111 -6.55 11.12 0.19
CA GLN A 111 -7.86 11.75 0.41
C GLN A 111 -7.98 13.04 -0.40
N ARG A 112 -6.93 13.88 -0.37
CA ARG A 112 -6.98 15.20 -1.01
C ARG A 112 -6.75 15.17 -2.52
N PHE A 113 -5.80 14.35 -2.97
CA PHE A 113 -5.31 14.38 -4.36
C PHE A 113 -5.54 13.07 -5.11
N GLY A 114 -5.94 12.00 -4.42
CA GLY A 114 -5.96 10.66 -4.99
C GLY A 114 -4.59 10.22 -5.49
N GLY A 115 -4.61 9.34 -6.49
CA GLY A 115 -3.44 8.77 -7.14
C GLY A 115 -3.00 7.47 -6.49
N VAL A 116 -1.72 7.14 -6.64
CA VAL A 116 -1.12 5.90 -6.15
C VAL A 116 -0.09 6.21 -5.09
N TRP A 117 -0.23 5.67 -3.89
CA TRP A 117 0.86 5.58 -2.93
C TRP A 117 1.67 4.31 -3.17
N ALA A 118 2.99 4.44 -3.19
CA ALA A 118 3.92 3.33 -3.14
C ALA A 118 4.93 3.58 -2.01
N ASP A 119 5.08 2.63 -1.08
CA ASP A 119 6.11 2.73 -0.05
C ASP A 119 7.51 2.81 -0.69
N ALA A 120 8.43 3.54 -0.06
CA ALA A 120 9.80 3.73 -0.53
C ALA A 120 10.58 2.43 -0.76
N THR A 121 10.11 1.30 -0.23
CA THR A 121 10.74 -0.02 -0.36
C THR A 121 9.99 -0.96 -1.32
N THR A 122 9.15 -0.40 -2.19
CA THR A 122 8.43 -1.16 -3.23
C THR A 122 9.01 -0.91 -4.61
N PHE A 123 9.18 -1.97 -5.39
CA PHE A 123 9.64 -1.91 -6.77
C PHE A 123 8.46 -2.15 -7.73
N CYS A 124 8.41 -1.36 -8.79
CA CYS A 124 7.46 -1.55 -9.88
C CYS A 124 7.85 -2.80 -10.69
N VAL A 125 7.05 -3.86 -10.65
CA VAL A 125 7.28 -5.08 -11.44
C VAL A 125 6.53 -4.99 -12.77
N THR A 126 5.32 -4.41 -12.76
CA THR A 126 4.48 -4.17 -13.93
C THR A 126 4.05 -2.69 -13.97
N PRO A 127 4.17 -2.00 -15.12
CA PRO A 127 3.70 -0.62 -15.27
C PRO A 127 2.24 -0.45 -14.84
N LEU A 128 1.93 0.63 -14.13
CA LEU A 128 0.58 0.89 -13.61
C LEU A 128 -0.48 0.89 -14.71
N SER A 129 -0.16 1.45 -15.89
CA SER A 129 -1.07 1.48 -17.05
C SER A 129 -1.53 0.10 -17.54
N GLN A 130 -0.87 -0.98 -17.13
CA GLN A 130 -1.26 -2.34 -17.52
C GLN A 130 -2.25 -2.99 -16.55
N TRP A 131 -2.49 -2.43 -15.36
CA TRP A 131 -3.28 -3.14 -14.35
C TRP A 131 -4.08 -2.25 -13.41
N ILE A 132 -3.59 -1.06 -13.03
CA ILE A 132 -4.22 -0.32 -11.92
C ILE A 132 -5.64 0.14 -12.24
N ASP A 133 -5.91 0.55 -13.49
CA ASP A 133 -7.23 1.07 -13.87
C ASP A 133 -8.32 0.00 -13.78
N VAL A 134 -7.98 -1.26 -14.07
CA VAL A 134 -8.90 -2.40 -13.93
C VAL A 134 -9.14 -2.74 -12.46
N HIS A 135 -8.07 -2.72 -11.67
CA HIS A 135 -8.14 -3.14 -10.27
C HIS A 135 -8.68 -2.05 -9.33
N ALA A 136 -8.58 -0.78 -9.72
CA ALA A 136 -9.07 0.37 -8.99
C ALA A 136 -10.31 1.01 -9.64
N ALA A 137 -11.02 0.28 -10.52
CA ALA A 137 -12.19 0.78 -11.24
C ALA A 137 -13.33 1.28 -10.33
N GLY A 138 -13.39 0.78 -9.09
CA GLY A 138 -14.30 1.26 -8.04
C GLY A 138 -13.76 2.45 -7.24
N GLY A 139 -12.75 3.16 -7.75
CA GLY A 139 -12.15 4.34 -7.12
C GLY A 139 -11.16 4.06 -5.98
N PHE A 140 -10.90 2.79 -5.64
CA PHE A 140 -9.92 2.39 -4.62
C PHE A 140 -9.27 1.05 -4.96
N PHE A 141 -7.99 0.90 -4.58
CA PHE A 141 -7.29 -0.37 -4.59
C PHE A 141 -6.28 -0.48 -3.44
N ALA A 142 -6.18 -1.68 -2.89
CA ALA A 142 -5.08 -2.12 -2.03
C ALA A 142 -4.84 -3.62 -2.23
N PHE A 143 -3.60 -4.07 -2.05
CA PHE A 143 -3.34 -5.51 -1.99
C PHE A 143 -3.97 -6.12 -0.73
N GLU A 144 -4.53 -7.31 -0.84
CA GLU A 144 -5.20 -7.97 0.28
C GLU A 144 -4.28 -8.91 1.08
N LYS A 145 -4.59 -9.09 2.37
CA LYS A 145 -4.07 -10.17 3.23
C LYS A 145 -2.53 -10.29 3.30
N PRO A 146 -1.76 -9.20 3.54
CA PRO A 146 -0.29 -9.30 3.65
C PRO A 146 0.20 -10.21 4.79
N GLY A 147 -0.66 -10.48 5.76
CA GLY A 147 -0.51 -11.48 6.82
C GLY A 147 -1.87 -12.09 7.14
N GLN A 148 -1.95 -13.06 8.07
CA GLN A 148 -3.22 -13.67 8.49
C GLN A 148 -4.09 -12.74 9.33
N ASP A 149 -3.53 -11.62 9.76
CA ASP A 149 -4.01 -10.71 10.77
C ASP A 149 -4.53 -9.37 10.22
N ARG A 150 -4.41 -9.15 8.90
CA ARG A 150 -4.67 -7.84 8.27
C ARG A 150 -5.48 -7.98 6.99
N ALA A 151 -6.49 -7.13 6.83
CA ALA A 151 -7.35 -7.11 5.64
C ALA A 151 -6.57 -6.70 4.37
N LEU A 152 -5.69 -5.71 4.49
CA LEU A 152 -4.96 -5.13 3.36
C LEU A 152 -3.53 -4.75 3.70
N ALA A 153 -2.75 -4.50 2.65
CA ALA A 153 -1.40 -3.96 2.67
C ALA A 153 -1.40 -2.45 2.48
N THR A 154 -0.89 -1.74 3.47
CA THR A 154 -0.74 -0.27 3.47
C THR A 154 0.40 0.20 2.57
N TRP A 155 1.30 -0.69 2.18
CA TRP A 155 2.51 -0.35 1.43
C TRP A 155 2.26 0.00 -0.04
N PHE A 156 1.04 -0.21 -0.54
CA PHE A 156 0.59 0.26 -1.85
C PHE A 156 -0.92 0.48 -1.81
N LEU A 157 -1.34 1.70 -2.11
CA LEU A 157 -2.75 2.09 -2.16
C LEU A 157 -2.98 2.90 -3.44
N ALA A 158 -4.17 2.79 -4.04
CA ALA A 158 -4.63 3.72 -5.05
C ALA A 158 -6.01 4.22 -4.69
N ALA A 159 -6.29 5.50 -4.94
CA ALA A 159 -7.59 6.07 -4.67
C ALA A 159 -7.92 7.23 -5.60
N GLU A 160 -9.20 7.47 -5.78
CA GLU A 160 -9.69 8.77 -6.20
C GLU A 160 -9.62 9.79 -5.06
N PRO A 161 -9.51 11.09 -5.36
CA PRO A 161 -9.72 12.14 -4.37
C PRO A 161 -11.12 11.98 -3.76
N GLY A 162 -11.23 12.13 -2.44
CA GLY A 162 -12.50 11.99 -1.72
C GLY A 162 -13.08 10.57 -1.70
N ASN A 163 -12.28 9.53 -1.98
CA ASN A 163 -12.77 8.17 -1.89
C ASN A 163 -13.23 7.81 -0.47
N LEU A 164 -14.44 7.25 -0.33
CA LEU A 164 -15.07 6.89 0.94
C LEU A 164 -14.16 6.06 1.86
N ILE A 165 -13.46 5.05 1.32
CA ILE A 165 -12.59 4.18 2.12
C ILE A 165 -11.43 5.01 2.70
N VAL A 166 -10.82 5.87 1.89
CA VAL A 166 -9.71 6.70 2.36
C VAL A 166 -10.18 7.74 3.38
N GLU A 167 -11.32 8.38 3.14
CA GLU A 167 -11.88 9.39 4.04
C GLU A 167 -12.18 8.83 5.43
N ARG A 168 -12.99 7.77 5.50
CA ARG A 168 -13.35 7.15 6.79
C ARG A 168 -12.13 6.60 7.51
N TRP A 169 -11.17 6.06 6.77
CA TRP A 169 -9.94 5.52 7.35
C TRP A 169 -9.00 6.62 7.87
N LEU A 170 -8.92 7.75 7.17
CA LEU A 170 -8.19 8.94 7.63
C LEU A 170 -8.84 9.51 8.90
N ASP A 171 -10.17 9.62 8.93
CA ASP A 171 -10.91 10.08 10.11
C ASP A 171 -10.63 9.22 11.34
N ALA A 172 -10.78 7.89 11.21
CA ALA A 172 -10.49 6.94 12.27
C ALA A 172 -9.00 6.94 12.67
N SER A 173 -8.11 7.31 11.76
CA SER A 173 -6.67 7.43 12.03
C SER A 173 -6.35 8.68 12.83
N TRP A 174 -6.98 9.82 12.54
CA TRP A 174 -6.85 11.01 13.37
C TRP A 174 -7.50 10.82 14.74
N GLU A 175 -8.70 10.23 14.81
CA GLU A 175 -9.33 9.89 16.09
C GLU A 175 -8.44 9.02 16.98
N TYR A 176 -7.70 8.07 16.37
CA TYR A 176 -6.75 7.23 17.11
C TYR A 176 -5.64 8.04 17.79
N TRP A 177 -5.13 9.09 17.14
CA TRP A 177 -4.02 9.90 17.64
C TRP A 177 -4.47 11.05 18.56
N ASN A 178 -5.76 11.35 18.63
CA ASN A 178 -6.28 12.43 19.46
C ASN A 178 -6.00 12.18 20.95
N GLY A 179 -5.16 13.04 21.55
CA GLY A 179 -4.76 12.95 22.96
C GLY A 179 -3.90 11.73 23.30
N ARG A 180 -3.23 11.12 22.31
CA ARG A 180 -2.42 9.91 22.50
C ARG A 180 -0.93 10.23 22.50
N ASP A 181 -0.21 9.70 23.49
CA ASP A 181 1.24 9.91 23.62
C ASP A 181 2.11 8.95 22.82
N ALA A 182 1.60 7.76 22.47
CA ALA A 182 2.33 6.73 21.73
C ALA A 182 1.37 5.72 21.06
N GLN A 183 1.82 5.06 19.99
CA GLN A 183 1.07 3.95 19.40
C GLN A 183 1.01 2.75 20.35
N ASP A 184 -0.18 2.15 20.51
CA ASP A 184 -0.39 0.93 21.31
C ASP A 184 0.09 -0.34 20.60
N GLU A 185 0.18 -0.33 19.27
CA GLU A 185 0.67 -1.44 18.47
C GLU A 185 1.28 -0.98 17.14
N PHE A 186 2.19 -1.79 16.59
CA PHE A 186 2.88 -1.47 15.32
C PHE A 186 1.93 -1.38 14.11
N HIS A 187 0.82 -2.14 14.14
CA HIS A 187 -0.16 -2.21 13.04
C HIS A 187 -1.43 -1.38 13.31
N TRP A 188 -1.37 -0.34 14.14
CA TRP A 188 -2.52 0.45 14.57
C TRP A 188 -3.43 0.91 13.41
N VAL A 189 -2.83 1.29 12.29
CA VAL A 189 -3.55 1.77 11.10
C VAL A 189 -4.38 0.64 10.46
N HIS A 190 -3.86 -0.58 10.42
CA HIS A 190 -4.62 -1.74 9.95
C HIS A 190 -5.75 -2.09 10.91
N ARG A 191 -5.54 -1.91 12.21
CA ARG A 191 -6.60 -2.10 13.21
C ARG A 191 -7.72 -1.09 13.06
N ARG A 192 -7.42 0.18 12.70
CA ARG A 192 -8.46 1.16 12.35
C ARG A 192 -9.30 0.69 11.17
N PHE A 193 -8.66 0.19 10.11
CA PHE A 193 -9.37 -0.38 8.96
C PHE A 193 -10.27 -1.56 9.37
N ALA A 194 -9.77 -2.48 10.19
CA ALA A 194 -10.54 -3.64 10.65
C ALA A 194 -11.77 -3.26 11.48
N ILE A 195 -11.65 -2.24 12.34
CA ILE A 195 -12.79 -1.71 13.12
C ILE A 195 -13.85 -1.09 12.19
N LEU A 196 -13.43 -0.36 11.16
CA LEU A 196 -14.36 0.19 10.16
C LEU A 196 -15.09 -0.92 9.40
N LEU A 197 -14.38 -1.97 8.97
CA LEU A 197 -15.04 -3.14 8.38
C LEU A 197 -16.11 -3.75 9.30
N GLU A 198 -15.86 -3.78 10.62
CA GLU A 198 -16.81 -4.34 11.59
C GLU A 198 -18.01 -3.42 11.85
N LYS A 199 -17.80 -2.11 11.92
CA LYS A 199 -18.80 -1.15 12.45
C LYS A 199 -19.50 -0.31 11.39
N ASP A 200 -18.85 -0.07 10.26
CA ASP A 200 -19.36 0.77 9.19
C ASP A 200 -19.78 -0.10 8.00
N ARG A 201 -21.10 -0.17 7.77
CA ARG A 201 -21.68 -0.99 6.69
C ARG A 201 -21.29 -0.46 5.32
N GLU A 202 -21.35 0.86 5.12
CA GLU A 202 -21.05 1.46 3.82
C GLU A 202 -19.58 1.25 3.46
N PHE A 203 -18.69 1.43 4.43
CA PHE A 203 -17.27 1.14 4.29
C PHE A 203 -17.00 -0.33 3.93
N ARG A 204 -17.67 -1.26 4.61
CA ARG A 204 -17.55 -2.70 4.34
C ARG A 204 -18.04 -3.04 2.94
N ASP A 205 -19.20 -2.51 2.55
CA ASP A 205 -19.80 -2.75 1.25
C ASP A 205 -18.89 -2.18 0.14
N ALA A 206 -18.31 -0.99 0.34
CA ALA A 206 -17.32 -0.41 -0.56
C ALA A 206 -16.05 -1.28 -0.69
N TRP A 207 -15.49 -1.77 0.43
CA TRP A 207 -14.33 -2.66 0.40
C TRP A 207 -14.63 -3.99 -0.31
N ALA A 208 -15.84 -4.54 -0.15
CA ALA A 208 -16.25 -5.79 -0.80
C ALA A 208 -16.32 -5.69 -2.33
N MET A 209 -16.42 -4.48 -2.89
CA MET A 209 -16.46 -4.22 -4.33
C MET A 209 -15.06 -4.04 -4.95
N VAL A 210 -14.00 -4.02 -4.14
CA VAL A 210 -12.63 -3.80 -4.62
C VAL A 210 -12.09 -5.06 -5.29
N ASN A 211 -11.50 -4.92 -6.49
CA ASN A 211 -10.83 -6.01 -7.17
C ASN A 211 -9.50 -6.35 -6.49
N HIS A 212 -9.42 -7.51 -5.84
CA HIS A 212 -8.27 -7.85 -5.01
C HIS A 212 -7.12 -8.54 -5.76
N ILE A 213 -5.89 -8.13 -5.44
CA ILE A 213 -4.67 -8.91 -5.69
C ILE A 213 -4.09 -9.27 -4.32
N SER A 214 -3.71 -10.53 -4.11
CA SER A 214 -3.09 -10.93 -2.84
C SER A 214 -1.70 -10.29 -2.68
N ALA A 215 -1.41 -9.75 -1.49
CA ALA A 215 -0.07 -9.38 -1.09
C ALA A 215 0.82 -10.60 -0.77
N ARG A 216 0.27 -11.82 -0.68
CA ARG A 216 1.05 -13.03 -0.39
C ARG A 216 1.54 -13.66 -1.68
N HIS A 217 2.74 -13.28 -2.07
CA HIS A 217 3.43 -13.84 -3.22
C HIS A 217 4.94 -13.87 -2.97
N ARG A 218 5.68 -14.59 -3.82
CA ARG A 218 7.14 -14.75 -3.69
C ARG A 218 7.92 -13.42 -3.71
N LEU A 219 7.36 -12.37 -4.33
CA LEU A 219 7.94 -11.03 -4.37
C LEU A 219 7.53 -10.12 -3.17
N HIS A 220 6.94 -10.68 -2.11
CA HIS A 220 6.65 -9.95 -0.87
C HIS A 220 7.59 -10.44 0.23
N LEU A 221 8.66 -9.68 0.45
CA LEU A 221 9.75 -10.01 1.35
C LEU A 221 9.74 -9.02 2.52
N SER A 222 9.11 -9.46 3.62
CA SER A 222 9.01 -8.70 4.88
C SER A 222 10.38 -8.52 5.57
N PRO A 223 10.50 -7.60 6.56
CA PRO A 223 11.71 -7.46 7.35
C PRO A 223 12.21 -8.78 7.92
N GLY A 224 13.49 -9.08 7.69
CA GLY A 224 14.13 -10.30 8.19
C GLY A 224 13.69 -11.59 7.47
N HIS A 225 13.08 -11.50 6.29
CA HIS A 225 12.76 -12.69 5.50
C HIS A 225 14.04 -13.46 5.16
N ALA A 226 14.15 -14.71 5.63
CA ALA A 226 15.39 -15.49 5.58
C ALA A 226 16.00 -15.60 4.17
N SER A 227 15.16 -15.71 3.14
CA SER A 227 15.66 -15.83 1.76
C SER A 227 16.33 -14.58 1.21
N LEU A 228 16.21 -13.41 1.86
CA LEU A 228 16.79 -12.17 1.36
C LEU A 228 18.32 -12.21 1.33
N ASP A 229 18.93 -12.95 2.25
CA ASP A 229 20.38 -13.07 2.40
C ASP A 229 20.93 -14.31 1.66
N GLU A 230 20.05 -15.19 1.18
CA GLU A 230 20.39 -16.41 0.44
C GLU A 230 20.47 -16.17 -1.08
N PRO A 231 21.21 -16.97 -1.86
CA PRO A 231 21.19 -16.87 -3.32
C PRO A 231 19.80 -17.08 -3.93
N PRO A 232 19.45 -16.36 -5.02
CA PRO A 232 18.14 -16.51 -5.67
C PRO A 232 17.98 -17.90 -6.29
N VAL A 233 16.88 -18.58 -5.98
CA VAL A 233 16.54 -19.88 -6.59
C VAL A 233 15.81 -19.68 -7.93
N ALA A 234 15.68 -20.75 -8.73
CA ALA A 234 15.03 -20.68 -10.05
C ALA A 234 13.63 -20.03 -10.00
N ALA A 235 12.85 -20.37 -8.98
CA ALA A 235 11.51 -19.82 -8.79
C ALA A 235 11.49 -18.32 -8.46
N ASP A 236 12.56 -17.74 -7.88
CA ASP A 236 12.66 -16.28 -7.69
C ASP A 236 12.87 -15.57 -9.03
N ARG A 237 13.70 -16.15 -9.88
CA ARG A 237 13.96 -15.63 -11.23
C ARG A 237 12.72 -15.72 -12.10
N GLU A 238 12.03 -16.86 -12.04
CA GLU A 238 10.78 -17.08 -12.74
C GLU A 238 9.68 -16.12 -12.26
N ALA A 239 9.59 -15.86 -10.95
CA ALA A 239 8.63 -14.89 -10.41
C ALA A 239 8.81 -13.48 -11.00
N VAL A 240 10.06 -13.04 -11.16
CA VAL A 240 10.39 -11.76 -11.82
C VAL A 240 10.05 -11.81 -13.31
N ALA A 241 10.51 -12.85 -14.03
CA ALA A 241 10.33 -12.98 -15.46
C ALA A 241 8.84 -13.05 -15.87
N LYS A 242 8.03 -13.80 -15.10
CA LYS A 242 6.59 -13.94 -15.33
C LYS A 242 5.77 -12.81 -14.74
N ARG A 243 6.37 -11.87 -14.00
CA ARG A 243 5.69 -10.74 -13.33
C ARG A 243 4.47 -11.21 -12.52
N ILE A 244 4.67 -12.24 -11.70
CA ILE A 244 3.58 -12.92 -10.97
C ILE A 244 2.79 -12.01 -10.02
N ALA A 245 3.35 -10.84 -9.69
CA ALA A 245 2.69 -9.76 -8.98
C ALA A 245 3.19 -8.44 -9.59
N PRO A 246 2.36 -7.38 -9.64
CA PRO A 246 2.74 -6.13 -10.28
C PRO A 246 3.67 -5.26 -9.43
N VAL A 247 3.83 -5.58 -8.14
CA VAL A 247 4.70 -4.86 -7.20
C VAL A 247 5.52 -5.86 -6.40
N CYS A 248 6.79 -5.56 -6.19
CA CYS A 248 7.68 -6.31 -5.31
C CYS A 248 7.94 -5.47 -4.06
N LYS A 249 7.73 -6.03 -2.87
CA LYS A 249 7.99 -5.36 -1.59
C LYS A 249 9.27 -5.93 -0.99
N LEU A 250 10.34 -5.11 -0.97
CA LEU A 250 11.64 -5.48 -0.40
C LEU A 250 11.88 -4.72 0.89
N THR A 251 11.47 -5.27 2.02
CA THR A 251 11.67 -4.59 3.29
C THR A 251 12.92 -5.16 3.96
N ASN A 252 14.11 -4.68 3.59
CA ASN A 252 15.31 -5.01 4.35
C ASN A 252 16.03 -3.73 4.78
N ARG A 253 16.24 -3.58 6.10
CA ARG A 253 17.03 -2.48 6.66
C ARG A 253 18.54 -2.71 6.52
N ARG A 254 18.96 -3.89 6.06
CA ARG A 254 20.37 -4.18 5.77
C ARG A 254 20.69 -3.76 4.35
N LEU A 255 21.42 -2.66 4.22
CA LEU A 255 22.05 -2.24 2.99
C LEU A 255 23.55 -2.04 3.18
N PRO A 256 24.37 -2.43 2.19
CA PRO A 256 23.98 -3.15 0.98
C PRO A 256 23.54 -4.60 1.29
N ALA A 257 22.63 -5.14 0.46
CA ALA A 257 22.29 -6.57 0.55
C ALA A 257 23.56 -7.41 0.27
N PRO A 258 23.74 -8.58 0.91
CA PRO A 258 24.95 -9.39 0.74
C PRO A 258 25.21 -9.73 -0.75
N PRO A 259 26.48 -9.71 -1.22
CA PRO A 259 26.80 -10.12 -2.58
C PRO A 259 26.29 -11.53 -2.90
N GLY A 260 25.67 -11.70 -4.07
CA GLY A 260 25.10 -12.97 -4.52
C GLY A 260 23.72 -13.30 -3.93
N SER A 261 23.22 -12.49 -2.99
CA SER A 261 21.91 -12.71 -2.36
C SER A 261 20.73 -12.39 -3.27
N LEU A 262 19.56 -12.92 -2.93
CA LEU A 262 18.27 -12.61 -3.53
C LEU A 262 17.96 -11.12 -3.41
N GLY A 263 18.25 -10.50 -2.26
CA GLY A 263 18.08 -9.07 -2.06
C GLY A 263 18.86 -8.24 -3.09
N GLN A 264 20.14 -8.58 -3.30
CA GLN A 264 20.98 -7.93 -4.30
C GLN A 264 20.45 -8.18 -5.73
N TYR A 265 20.09 -9.42 -6.05
CA TYR A 265 19.53 -9.78 -7.36
C TYR A 265 18.26 -8.98 -7.67
N LEU A 266 17.30 -8.93 -6.74
CA LEU A 266 16.03 -8.23 -6.91
C LEU A 266 16.25 -6.72 -7.05
N GLN A 267 17.11 -6.12 -6.23
CA GLN A 267 17.47 -4.70 -6.34
C GLN A 267 18.05 -4.37 -7.74
N GLN A 268 18.97 -5.21 -8.24
CA GLN A 268 19.62 -4.98 -9.53
C GLN A 268 18.71 -5.20 -10.74
N ILE A 269 17.84 -6.22 -10.69
CA ILE A 269 16.97 -6.55 -11.82
C ILE A 269 15.75 -5.65 -11.88
N LEU A 270 15.14 -5.32 -10.73
CA LEU A 270 13.89 -4.58 -10.70
C LEU A 270 14.07 -3.08 -10.91
N LYS A 271 15.26 -2.51 -10.70
CA LYS A 271 15.53 -1.11 -11.07
C LYS A 271 15.60 -0.87 -12.59
N LYS A 272 15.79 -1.93 -13.39
CA LYS A 272 15.80 -1.83 -14.86
C LYS A 272 14.38 -1.65 -15.40
N PRO A 273 14.23 -0.99 -16.57
CA PRO A 273 12.96 -0.97 -17.29
C PRO A 273 12.43 -2.39 -17.55
N VAL A 274 11.12 -2.60 -17.51
CA VAL A 274 10.48 -3.92 -17.64
C VAL A 274 10.94 -4.68 -18.88
N GLY A 275 11.12 -4.01 -20.02
CA GLY A 275 11.59 -4.64 -21.26
C GLY A 275 13.08 -5.01 -21.29
N LYS A 276 13.85 -4.76 -20.22
CA LYS A 276 15.28 -5.03 -20.09
C LYS A 276 15.61 -5.97 -18.91
N ARG A 277 14.61 -6.69 -18.40
CA ARG A 277 14.72 -7.62 -17.27
C ARG A 277 14.89 -9.05 -17.74
#